data_AF-A0A7Y4A2B8-F1
#
_entry.id   AF-A0A7Y4A2B8-F1
#
_cell.length_a   1.000
_cell.length_b   1.000
_cell.length_c   1.000
_cell.angle_alpha   90.00
_cell.angle_beta   90.00
_cell.angle_gamma   90.00
#
_symmetry.space_group_name_H-M   'P 1'
#
loop_
_entity.id
_entity.type
_entity.pdbx_description
1 polymer ?
#
loop_
_entity_poly.entity_id
_entity_poly.type
_entity_poly.pdbx_seq_one_letter_code
_entity_poly.pdbx_strand_id
1 'polypeptide(L)'
;MPTCALPNNQGFLHVVNLDDVADCTGYVMVNLDEYNLIMDYTQVTALEIAEHFTIGFSLVFVFGYLMTLGIKAAIKVIELL
;
A
#
# COMPACT_ATOMS: atom_id res chain seq x y z
N MET A 1 11.54 -13.99 15.99
CA MET A 1 10.51 -14.54 16.89
C MET A 1 10.01 -13.40 17.75
N PRO A 2 8.70 -13.11 17.70
CA PRO A 2 8.13 -11.99 18.44
C PRO A 2 8.34 -12.19 19.94
N THR A 3 8.75 -11.13 20.62
CA THR A 3 9.03 -11.14 22.07
C THR A 3 8.09 -10.18 22.78
N CYS A 4 7.58 -10.59 23.93
CA CYS A 4 6.74 -9.73 24.74
C CYS A 4 7.61 -8.83 25.62
N ALA A 5 7.26 -7.54 25.68
CA ALA A 5 7.91 -6.57 26.50
C ALA A 5 6.90 -5.84 27.38
N LEU A 6 7.15 -5.85 28.68
CA LEU A 6 6.29 -5.23 29.68
C LEU A 6 7.04 -4.06 30.34
N PRO A 7 6.37 -2.92 30.58
CA PRO A 7 6.97 -1.81 31.30
C PRO A 7 7.18 -2.20 32.77
N ASN A 8 8.37 -1.95 33.30
CA ASN A 8 8.68 -2.09 34.71
C ASN A 8 8.26 -0.84 35.50
N ASN A 9 8.26 -0.92 36.83
CA ASN A 9 7.89 0.20 37.72
C ASN A 9 8.83 1.43 37.62
N GLN A 10 9.91 1.34 36.84
CA GLN A 10 10.86 2.41 36.58
C GLN A 10 10.66 3.05 35.19
N GLY A 11 9.67 2.58 34.42
CA GLY A 11 9.33 3.09 33.08
C GLY A 11 10.15 2.48 31.93
N PHE A 12 10.94 1.44 32.18
CA PHE A 12 11.71 0.75 31.14
C PHE A 12 10.99 -0.51 30.65
N LEU A 13 11.21 -0.87 29.38
CA LEU A 13 10.70 -2.11 28.81
C LEU A 13 11.62 -3.28 29.17
N HIS A 14 11.06 -4.33 29.75
CA HIS A 14 11.76 -5.58 30.03
C HIS A 14 11.16 -6.72 29.20
N VAL A 15 12.02 -7.53 28.58
CA VAL A 15 11.60 -8.68 27.77
C VAL A 15 11.16 -9.82 28.68
N VAL A 16 9.95 -10.31 28.48
CA VAL A 16 9.39 -11.45 29.22
C VAL A 16 9.16 -12.59 28.25
N ASN A 17 9.66 -13.78 28.61
CA ASN A 17 9.40 -14.99 27.86
C ASN A 17 8.02 -15.51 28.25
N LEU A 18 7.11 -15.52 27.28
CA LEU A 18 5.80 -16.17 27.36
C LEU A 18 5.82 -17.41 26.48
N ASP A 19 5.00 -18.41 26.83
CA ASP A 19 4.83 -19.61 26.01
C ASP A 19 4.07 -19.30 24.71
N ASP A 20 3.16 -18.33 24.74
CA ASP A 20 2.48 -17.77 23.56
C ASP A 20 2.55 -16.22 23.59
N VAL A 21 2.83 -15.63 22.43
CA VAL A 21 2.83 -14.17 22.24
C VAL A 21 1.41 -13.60 22.29
N ALA A 22 0.39 -14.42 22.00
CA ALA A 22 -1.02 -14.04 22.12
C ALA A 22 -1.42 -13.62 23.55
N ASP A 23 -0.70 -14.13 24.56
CA ASP A 23 -0.93 -13.81 25.97
C ASP A 23 -0.20 -12.53 26.42
N CYS A 24 0.51 -11.85 25.52
CA CYS A 24 1.22 -10.61 25.82
C CYS A 24 0.23 -9.46 26.03
N THR A 25 0.14 -8.96 27.26
CA THR A 25 -0.68 -7.79 27.61
C THR A 25 0.03 -6.44 27.39
N GLY A 26 1.30 -6.48 27.00
CA GLY A 26 2.17 -5.33 26.81
C GLY A 26 2.47 -5.04 25.33
N TYR A 27 3.74 -4.77 25.06
CA TYR A 27 4.23 -4.50 23.72
C TYR A 27 4.83 -5.76 23.11
N VAL A 28 4.42 -6.09 21.89
CA VAL A 28 5.07 -7.15 21.11
C VAL A 28 6.17 -6.51 20.27
N MET A 29 7.41 -6.90 20.55
CA MET A 29 8.58 -6.50 19.77
C MET A 29 8.88 -7.57 18.73
N VAL A 30 8.97 -7.16 17.47
CA VAL A 30 9.34 -8.01 16.33
C VAL A 30 10.71 -7.62 15.82
N ASN A 31 11.41 -8.56 15.18
CA ASN A 31 12.67 -8.22 14.52
C ASN A 31 12.40 -7.34 13.29
N LEU A 32 13.41 -6.58 12.84
CA LEU A 32 13.30 -5.69 11.68
C LEU A 32 12.86 -6.44 10.42
N ASP A 33 13.36 -7.65 10.20
CA ASP A 33 12.99 -8.47 9.04
C ASP A 33 11.52 -8.90 9.08
N GLU A 34 11.01 -9.26 10.26
CA GLU A 34 9.60 -9.62 10.48
C GLU A 34 8.69 -8.39 10.33
N TYR A 35 9.14 -7.22 10.81
CA TYR A 35 8.44 -5.95 10.61
C TYR A 35 8.32 -5.59 9.13
N ASN A 36 9.42 -5.67 8.39
CA ASN A 36 9.44 -5.38 6.96
C ASN A 36 8.51 -6.32 6.18
N LEU A 37 8.51 -7.62 6.52
CA LEU A 37 7.59 -8.59 5.93
C LEU A 37 6.12 -8.19 6.18
N ILE A 38 5.76 -7.81 7.41
CA ILE A 38 4.37 -7.42 7.72
C ILE A 38 4.00 -6.11 7.02
N MET A 39 4.91 -5.12 6.97
CA MET A 39 4.64 -3.86 6.30
C MET A 39 4.50 -4.00 4.79
N ASP A 40 5.27 -4.88 4.14
CA ASP A 40 5.18 -5.12 2.69
C ASP A 40 3.77 -5.58 2.27
N TYR A 41 3.06 -6.33 3.14
CA TYR A 41 1.70 -6.80 2.86
C TYR A 41 0.58 -5.87 3.34
N THR A 42 0.86 -4.97 4.28
CA THR A 42 -0.19 -4.18 4.96
C THR A 42 -0.13 -2.70 4.63
N GLN A 43 1.04 -2.20 4.24
CA GLN A 43 1.24 -0.79 3.97
C GLN A 43 1.18 -0.53 2.47
N VAL A 44 0.16 0.22 2.06
CA VAL A 44 0.13 0.80 0.71
C VAL A 44 1.11 1.97 0.66
N THR A 45 2.09 1.90 -0.23
CA THR A 45 3.07 2.97 -0.38
C THR A 45 2.53 4.12 -1.23
N ALA A 46 3.04 5.35 -1.01
CA ALA A 46 2.67 6.49 -1.85
C ALA A 46 3.02 6.27 -3.34
N LEU A 47 4.06 5.48 -3.61
CA LEU A 47 4.48 5.12 -4.96
C LEU A 47 3.44 4.23 -5.66
N GLU A 48 2.97 3.17 -4.99
CA GLU A 48 1.92 2.29 -5.53
C GLU A 48 0.63 3.07 -5.81
N ILE A 49 0.24 3.97 -4.91
CA ILE A 49 -0.94 4.83 -5.13
C ILE A 49 -0.75 5.68 -6.38
N ALA A 50 0.41 6.30 -6.53
CA ALA A 50 0.71 7.13 -7.69
C ALA A 50 0.72 6.30 -8.99
N GLU A 51 1.30 5.10 -8.97
CA GLU A 51 1.35 4.21 -10.13
C GLU A 51 -0.06 3.77 -10.56
N HIS A 52 -0.87 3.26 -9.62
CA HIS A 52 -2.24 2.85 -9.92
C HIS A 52 -3.12 4.01 -10.38
N PHE A 53 -2.98 5.18 -9.77
CA PHE A 53 -3.68 6.39 -10.21
C PHE A 53 -3.28 6.79 -11.64
N THR A 54 -1.99 6.80 -11.93
CA THR A 54 -1.46 7.20 -13.25
C THR A 54 -1.94 6.26 -14.34
N ILE A 55 -1.93 4.94 -14.08
CA ILE A 55 -2.46 3.94 -15.01
C ILE A 55 -3.96 4.19 -15.24
N GLY A 56 -4.76 4.31 -14.18
CA GLY A 56 -6.19 4.56 -14.30
C GLY A 56 -6.51 5.85 -15.05
N PHE A 57 -5.80 6.94 -14.74
CA PHE A 57 -5.95 8.22 -15.42
C PHE A 57 -5.57 8.13 -16.90
N SER A 58 -4.47 7.46 -17.24
CA SER A 58 -4.04 7.29 -18.63
C SER A 58 -5.08 6.54 -19.46
N LEU A 59 -5.73 5.53 -18.87
CA LEU A 59 -6.78 4.75 -19.52
C LEU A 59 -7.99 5.62 -19.85
N VAL A 60 -8.47 6.43 -18.89
CA VAL A 60 -9.57 7.37 -19.10
C VAL A 60 -9.20 8.45 -20.13
N PHE A 61 -7.99 8.98 -20.05
CA PHE A 61 -7.56 10.04 -20.97
C PHE A 61 -7.41 9.52 -22.41
N VAL A 62 -6.76 8.38 -22.62
CA VAL A 62 -6.54 7.82 -23.96
C VAL A 62 -7.85 7.28 -24.55
N PHE A 63 -8.55 6.41 -23.83
CA PHE A 63 -9.75 5.77 -24.35
C PHE A 63 -10.99 6.67 -24.30
N GLY A 64 -11.07 7.57 -23.33
CA GLY A 64 -12.16 8.53 -23.23
C GLY A 64 -11.93 9.75 -24.11
N TYR A 65 -10.87 10.52 -23.85
CA TYR A 65 -10.67 11.81 -24.51
C TYR A 65 -10.04 11.67 -25.91
N LEU A 66 -8.87 11.04 -26.04
CA LEU A 66 -8.15 11.01 -27.32
C LEU A 66 -8.89 10.24 -28.42
N MET A 67 -9.54 9.12 -28.08
CA MET A 67 -10.38 8.38 -29.03
C MET A 67 -11.50 9.25 -29.62
N THR A 68 -12.09 10.17 -28.84
CA THR A 68 -13.13 11.06 -29.37
C THR A 68 -12.60 12.03 -30.41
N LEU A 69 -11.34 12.44 -30.33
CA LEU A 69 -10.69 13.26 -31.36
C LEU A 69 -10.50 12.45 -32.65
N GLY A 70 -10.06 11.20 -32.54
CA GLY A 70 -9.95 10.28 -33.67
C GLY A 70 -11.29 10.05 -34.37
N ILE A 71 -12.36 9.81 -33.60
CA ILE A 71 -13.72 9.63 -34.13
C ILE A 71 -14.20 10.90 -34.83
N LYS A 72 -14.03 12.08 -34.21
CA LYS A 72 -14.42 13.36 -34.85
C LYS A 72 -13.65 13.63 -36.14
N ALA A 73 -12.35 13.32 -36.17
CA ALA A 73 -11.55 13.45 -37.38
C ALA A 73 -12.05 12.51 -38.49
N ALA A 74 -12.35 11.25 -38.14
CA ALA A 74 -12.89 10.28 -39.09
C ALA A 74 -14.25 10.71 -39.67
N ILE A 75 -15.17 11.18 -38.83
CA ILE A 75 -16.48 11.71 -39.27
C ILE A 75 -16.29 12.87 -40.25
N LYS A 76 -15.41 13.82 -39.92
CA LYS A 76 -15.15 14.99 -40.78
C LYS A 76 -14.56 14.61 -42.14
N VAL A 77 -13.73 13.57 -42.20
CA VAL A 77 -13.19 13.04 -43.46
C VAL A 77 -14.29 12.41 -44.31
N ILE A 78 -15.23 11.67 -43.69
CA ILE A 78 -16.38 11.10 -44.39
C ILE A 78 -17.28 12.19 -44.96
N GLU A 79 -17.53 13.27 -44.21
CA GLU A 79 -18.36 14.40 -44.68
C GLU A 79 -17.71 15.25 -45.79
N LEU A 80 -16.40 15.13 -45.98
CA LEU A 80 -15.64 15.83 -47.04
C LEU A 80 -15.55 15.04 -48.35
N LEU A 81 -15.97 13.76 -48.36
CA LEU A 81 -16.06 12.88 -49.54
C LEU A 81 -17.45 12.96 -50.17
#